data_AF-A0A956L656-F1
#
_entry.id   AF-A0A956L656-F1
#
_cell.length_a   1.000
_cell.length_b   1.000
_cell.length_c   1.000
_cell.angle_alpha   90.00
_cell.angle_beta   90.00
_cell.angle_gamma   90.00
#
_symmetry.space_group_name_H-M   'P 1'
#
loop_
_entity.id
_entity.type
_entity.pdbx_description
1 polymer ?
#
loop_
_entity_poly.entity_id
_entity_poly.type
_entity_poly.pdbx_seq_one_letter_code
_entity_poly.pdbx_strand_id
1 'polypeptide(L)'
;MDIWRWVNRAKRDLERSGHDRLAQLIDDLPTLVCDDEHARVEAVVPEALALARAARNPWLEVFVRHWALQSRVLHRYEAREHLAEAVSLLEFANREQTRQCPQSVCVTQDLTSCYANTDGPGYVQERLEVAAETLARIDPSWPCYECISSEYASALSDDERHEEVLAWLQGQIDRAVEAGVERVSRFEEKRAMSLVALGRAAEAWAIMEDYEVRSTEGA
;
A
#
# COMPACT_ATOMS: atom_id res chain seq x y z
N MET A 1 6.00 13.27 -1.04
CA MET A 1 6.45 13.08 0.37
C MET A 1 7.19 11.76 0.45
N ASP A 2 8.37 11.70 1.08
CA ASP A 2 9.22 10.50 1.07
C ASP A 2 9.15 9.76 2.42
N ILE A 3 8.46 8.61 2.40
CA ILE A 3 8.27 7.71 3.55
C ILE A 3 9.62 7.23 4.09
N TRP A 4 10.51 6.76 3.22
CA TRP A 4 11.78 6.16 3.64
C TRP A 4 12.74 7.21 4.18
N ARG A 5 12.72 8.42 3.63
CA ARG A 5 13.44 9.56 4.21
C ARG A 5 12.95 9.87 5.62
N TRP A 6 11.65 9.76 5.88
CA TRP A 6 11.09 9.92 7.22
C TRP A 6 11.50 8.77 8.14
N VAL A 7 11.35 7.52 7.73
CA VAL A 7 11.76 6.33 8.51
C VAL A 7 13.24 6.44 8.91
N ASN A 8 14.11 6.75 7.96
CA ASN A 8 15.54 6.93 8.21
C ASN A 8 15.85 8.07 9.20
N ARG A 9 15.06 9.14 9.20
CA ARG A 9 15.18 10.21 10.20
C ARG A 9 14.69 9.72 11.56
N ALA A 10 13.52 9.08 11.62
CA ALA A 10 12.94 8.57 12.85
C ALA A 10 13.87 7.58 13.56
N LYS A 11 14.52 6.67 12.81
CA LYS A 11 15.55 5.76 13.32
C LYS A 11 16.69 6.51 14.02
N ARG A 12 17.30 7.49 13.34
CA ARG A 12 18.39 8.30 13.92
C ARG A 12 17.95 9.10 15.15
N ASP A 13 16.70 9.55 15.20
CA ASP A 13 16.16 10.28 16.35
C ASP A 13 15.95 9.35 17.55
N LEU A 14 15.52 8.11 17.30
CA LEU A 14 15.37 7.06 18.31
C LEU A 14 16.73 6.65 18.89
N GLU A 15 17.73 6.37 18.05
CA GLU A 15 19.10 6.03 18.48
C GLU A 15 19.69 7.13 19.37
N ARG A 16 19.59 8.39 18.94
CA ARG A 16 20.07 9.55 19.72
C ARG A 16 19.35 9.73 21.06
N SER A 17 18.14 9.19 21.19
CA SER A 17 17.33 9.26 22.40
C SER A 17 17.43 8.00 23.27
N GLY A 18 18.32 7.05 22.93
CA GLY A 18 18.52 5.80 23.66
C GLY A 18 17.44 4.75 23.42
N HIS A 19 16.70 4.85 22.32
CA HIS A 19 15.67 3.89 21.90
C HIS A 19 16.19 2.94 20.82
N ASP A 20 17.42 2.44 20.96
CA ASP A 20 18.13 1.64 19.94
C ASP A 20 17.33 0.41 19.49
N ARG A 21 16.68 -0.29 20.43
CA ARG A 21 15.85 -1.46 20.09
C ARG A 21 14.67 -1.10 19.20
N LEU A 22 14.00 0.03 19.48
CA LEU A 22 12.90 0.49 18.63
C LEU A 22 13.42 0.93 17.26
N ALA A 23 14.57 1.60 17.20
CA ALA A 23 15.19 1.97 15.93
C ALA A 23 15.48 0.74 15.05
N GLN A 24 16.03 -0.33 15.64
CA GLN A 24 16.27 -1.60 14.95
C GLN A 24 14.96 -2.23 14.45
N LEU A 25 13.93 -2.29 15.29
CA LEU A 25 12.63 -2.87 14.90
C LEU A 25 11.95 -2.11 13.76
N ILE A 26 12.07 -0.78 13.74
CA ILE A 26 11.53 0.06 12.67
C ILE A 26 12.29 -0.17 11.34
N ASP A 27 13.57 -0.55 11.41
CA ASP A 27 14.36 -0.91 10.24
C ASP A 27 14.02 -2.30 9.70
N ASP A 28 13.92 -3.28 10.60
CA ASP A 28 13.79 -4.68 10.23
C ASP A 28 12.39 -5.01 9.72
N LEU A 29 11.36 -4.43 10.34
CA LEU A 29 9.97 -4.85 10.15
C LEU A 29 9.53 -4.85 8.67
N PRO A 30 9.77 -3.80 7.86
CA PRO A 30 9.43 -3.84 6.43
C PRO A 30 10.09 -4.99 5.68
N THR A 31 11.39 -5.20 5.92
CA THR A 31 12.17 -6.26 5.29
C THR A 31 11.60 -7.63 5.67
N LEU A 32 11.29 -7.85 6.95
CA LEU A 32 10.67 -9.09 7.40
C LEU A 32 9.32 -9.36 6.72
N VAL A 33 8.52 -8.31 6.47
CA VAL A 33 7.25 -8.45 5.76
C VAL A 33 7.48 -8.79 4.29
N CYS A 34 8.39 -8.06 3.62
CA CYS A 34 8.72 -8.28 2.22
C CYS A 34 9.38 -9.64 1.94
N ASP A 35 10.12 -10.19 2.90
CA ASP A 35 10.78 -11.50 2.81
C ASP A 35 9.88 -12.66 3.29
N ASP A 36 8.59 -12.41 3.55
CA ASP A 36 7.62 -13.39 4.04
C ASP A 36 8.02 -14.07 5.37
N GLU A 37 8.81 -13.39 6.19
CA GLU A 37 9.28 -13.84 7.51
C GLU A 37 8.17 -13.67 8.59
N HIS A 38 6.95 -14.13 8.27
CA HIS A 38 5.74 -13.84 9.05
C HIS A 38 5.81 -14.28 10.51
N ALA A 39 6.46 -15.40 10.81
CA ALA A 39 6.66 -15.84 12.19
C ALA A 39 7.51 -14.85 13.00
N ARG A 40 8.52 -14.23 12.35
CA ARG A 40 9.34 -13.18 12.97
C ARG A 40 8.56 -11.88 13.09
N VAL A 41 7.75 -11.51 12.09
CA VAL A 41 6.83 -10.37 12.16
C VAL A 41 5.93 -10.48 13.38
N GLU A 42 5.23 -11.62 13.55
CA GLU A 42 4.35 -11.86 14.71
C GLU A 42 5.09 -11.79 16.05
N ALA A 43 6.35 -12.24 16.08
CA ALA A 43 7.17 -12.18 17.29
C ALA A 43 7.58 -10.75 17.67
N VAL A 44 7.86 -9.88 16.69
CA VAL A 44 8.41 -8.54 16.97
C VAL A 44 7.36 -7.44 17.05
N VAL A 45 6.19 -7.60 16.40
CA VAL A 45 5.13 -6.57 16.38
C VAL A 45 4.67 -6.15 17.78
N PRO A 46 4.39 -7.06 18.73
CA PRO A 46 3.97 -6.66 20.09
C PRO A 46 5.02 -5.81 20.81
N GLU A 47 6.31 -6.16 20.68
CA GLU A 47 7.42 -5.40 21.24
C GLU A 47 7.52 -4.01 20.60
N ALA A 48 7.49 -3.95 19.27
CA ALA A 48 7.57 -2.71 18.50
C ALA A 48 6.43 -1.74 18.87
N LEU A 49 5.19 -2.24 19.01
CA LEU A 49 4.04 -1.43 19.44
C LEU A 49 4.20 -0.91 20.87
N ALA A 50 4.64 -1.76 21.80
CA ALA A 50 4.85 -1.35 23.18
C ALA A 50 5.91 -0.24 23.28
N LEU A 51 7.02 -0.39 22.55
CA LEU A 51 8.10 0.58 22.50
C LEU A 51 7.67 1.88 21.81
N ALA A 52 6.93 1.83 20.68
CA ALA A 52 6.42 3.01 20.00
C ALA A 52 5.49 3.85 20.91
N ARG A 53 4.62 3.18 21.67
CA ARG A 53 3.75 3.82 22.66
C ARG A 53 4.53 4.41 23.83
N ALA A 54 5.53 3.70 24.34
CA ALA A 54 6.40 4.20 25.41
C ALA A 54 7.20 5.44 24.98
N ALA A 55 7.67 5.46 23.73
CA ALA A 55 8.31 6.63 23.10
C ALA A 55 7.33 7.79 22.82
N ARG A 56 6.02 7.58 23.04
CA ARG A 56 4.95 8.56 22.78
C ARG A 56 4.98 9.12 21.36
N ASN A 57 5.37 8.29 20.39
CA ASN A 57 5.39 8.66 18.98
C ASN A 57 4.28 7.93 18.22
N PRO A 58 3.11 8.57 18.02
CA PRO A 58 1.97 7.91 17.38
C PRO A 58 2.21 7.60 15.89
N TRP A 59 3.20 8.21 15.24
CA TRP A 59 3.53 7.90 13.85
C TRP A 59 4.23 6.56 13.71
N LEU A 60 5.04 6.17 14.71
CA LEU A 60 5.63 4.83 14.78
C LEU A 60 4.57 3.77 15.05
N GLU A 61 3.52 4.09 15.81
CA GLU A 61 2.38 3.18 15.96
C GLU A 61 1.64 2.95 14.64
N VAL A 62 1.42 4.01 13.84
CA VAL A 62 0.86 3.86 12.48
C VAL A 62 1.73 2.93 11.64
N PHE A 63 3.04 3.16 11.64
CA PHE A 63 3.99 2.36 10.86
C PHE A 63 3.96 0.88 11.24
N VAL A 64 4.06 0.56 12.53
CA VAL A 64 4.10 -0.84 12.99
C VAL A 64 2.76 -1.55 12.70
N ARG A 65 1.63 -0.88 12.94
CA ARG A 65 0.31 -1.48 12.67
C ARG A 65 0.08 -1.70 11.16
N HIS A 66 0.51 -0.77 10.33
CA HIS A 66 0.44 -0.92 8.86
C HIS A 66 1.23 -2.15 8.40
N TRP A 67 2.50 -2.28 8.79
CA TRP A 67 3.31 -3.43 8.40
C TRP A 67 2.80 -4.76 8.95
N ALA A 68 2.21 -4.76 10.15
CA ALA A 68 1.53 -5.94 10.68
C ALA A 68 0.33 -6.35 9.80
N LEU A 69 -0.49 -5.40 9.35
CA LEU A 69 -1.61 -5.66 8.44
C LEU A 69 -1.14 -6.06 7.04
N GLN A 70 -0.06 -5.49 6.51
CA GLN A 70 0.54 -5.93 5.25
C GLN A 70 0.90 -7.42 5.29
N SER A 71 1.57 -7.87 6.36
CA SER A 71 1.90 -9.29 6.52
C SER A 71 0.68 -10.20 6.59
N ARG A 72 -0.35 -9.80 7.34
CA ARG A 72 -1.52 -10.66 7.60
C ARG A 72 -2.54 -10.64 6.46
N VAL A 73 -2.81 -9.46 5.92
CA VAL A 73 -3.89 -9.26 4.96
C VAL A 73 -3.37 -9.35 3.52
N LEU A 74 -2.30 -8.64 3.19
CA LEU A 74 -1.83 -8.58 1.81
C LEU A 74 -1.06 -9.84 1.41
N HIS A 75 -0.20 -10.37 2.30
CA HIS A 75 0.63 -11.54 2.00
C HIS A 75 -0.09 -12.86 2.37
N ARG A 76 -0.84 -12.89 3.47
CA ARG A 76 -1.49 -14.11 4.00
C ARG A 76 -3.00 -14.20 3.79
N TYR A 77 -3.64 -13.15 3.26
CA TYR A 77 -5.09 -13.13 2.98
C TYR A 77 -6.01 -13.35 4.21
N GLU A 78 -5.51 -13.09 5.42
CA GLU A 78 -6.23 -13.24 6.70
C GLU A 78 -7.12 -12.01 6.97
N ALA A 79 -8.07 -11.74 6.08
CA ALA A 79 -8.79 -10.47 6.11
C ALA A 79 -9.91 -10.39 7.14
N ARG A 80 -10.67 -11.48 7.34
CA ARG A 80 -11.88 -11.48 8.17
C ARG A 80 -11.55 -11.21 9.63
N GLU A 81 -10.46 -11.77 10.14
CA GLU A 81 -9.99 -11.59 11.52
C GLU A 81 -9.46 -10.18 11.76
N HIS A 82 -8.98 -9.50 10.71
CA HIS A 82 -8.24 -8.24 10.80
C HIS A 82 -9.01 -7.00 10.30
N LEU A 83 -10.23 -7.16 9.76
CA LEU A 83 -11.03 -6.03 9.28
C LEU A 83 -11.27 -4.96 10.36
N ALA A 84 -11.60 -5.36 11.59
CA ALA A 84 -11.79 -4.41 12.69
C ALA A 84 -10.49 -3.65 13.05
N GLU A 85 -9.33 -4.32 12.94
CA GLU A 85 -8.03 -3.70 13.15
C GLU A 85 -7.69 -2.69 12.05
N ALA A 86 -8.00 -3.02 10.79
CA ALA A 86 -7.80 -2.13 9.64
C ALA A 86 -8.67 -0.87 9.73
N VAL A 87 -9.96 -1.00 10.07
CA VAL A 87 -10.85 0.15 10.33
C VAL A 87 -10.31 1.01 11.46
N SER A 88 -9.94 0.39 12.59
CA SER A 88 -9.35 1.09 13.73
C SER A 88 -8.06 1.82 13.36
N LEU A 89 -7.22 1.24 12.49
CA LEU A 89 -5.98 1.87 12.04
C LEU A 89 -6.28 3.05 11.12
N LEU A 90 -7.23 2.93 10.20
CA LEU A 90 -7.62 4.02 9.31
C LEU A 90 -8.15 5.23 10.10
N GLU A 91 -9.02 4.99 11.08
CA GLU A 91 -9.47 6.05 11.99
C GLU A 91 -8.31 6.68 12.75
N PHE A 92 -7.41 5.85 13.30
CA PHE A 92 -6.24 6.33 14.03
C PHE A 92 -5.30 7.14 13.13
N ALA A 93 -5.09 6.73 11.88
CA ALA A 93 -4.23 7.41 10.92
C ALA A 93 -4.78 8.78 10.48
N ASN A 94 -6.09 8.99 10.56
CA ASN A 94 -6.75 10.24 10.19
C ASN A 94 -6.92 11.25 11.34
N ARG A 95 -6.48 10.93 12.57
CA ARG A 95 -6.53 11.87 13.70
C ARG A 95 -5.56 13.04 13.49
N GLU A 96 -5.83 14.16 14.16
CA GLU A 96 -5.00 15.38 14.06
C GLU A 96 -3.50 15.10 14.28
N GLN A 97 -3.17 14.26 15.26
CA GLN A 97 -1.80 13.92 15.64
C GLN A 97 -1.07 12.99 14.66
N THR A 98 -1.78 12.33 13.73
CA THR A 98 -1.25 11.23 12.88
C THR A 98 -1.50 11.45 11.39
N ARG A 99 -2.47 12.30 11.01
CA ARG A 99 -2.82 12.58 9.59
C ARG A 99 -1.68 13.14 8.74
N GLN A 100 -0.63 13.66 9.38
CA GLN A 100 0.58 14.17 8.73
C GLN A 100 1.72 13.16 8.69
N CYS A 101 1.53 11.96 9.27
CA CYS A 101 2.47 10.86 9.15
C CYS A 101 2.57 10.44 7.67
N PRO A 102 3.78 10.35 7.08
CA PRO A 102 3.95 9.90 5.70
C PRO A 102 3.27 8.54 5.42
N GLN A 103 3.31 7.60 6.37
CA GLN A 103 2.72 6.27 6.21
C GLN A 103 1.19 6.25 6.35
N SER A 104 0.57 7.33 6.85
CA SER A 104 -0.89 7.35 7.12
C SER A 104 -1.73 7.04 5.88
N VAL A 105 -1.26 7.43 4.69
CA VAL A 105 -1.96 7.19 3.42
C VAL A 105 -1.95 5.71 3.01
N CYS A 106 -0.93 4.96 3.41
CA CYS A 106 -0.78 3.57 3.01
C CYS A 106 -1.72 2.65 3.81
N VAL A 107 -2.29 3.13 4.92
CA VAL A 107 -3.35 2.45 5.68
C VAL A 107 -4.63 2.28 4.87
N THR A 108 -4.87 3.13 3.86
CA THR A 108 -5.98 2.92 2.92
C THR A 108 -5.86 1.57 2.22
N GLN A 109 -4.65 1.15 1.83
CA GLN A 109 -4.43 -0.16 1.22
C GLN A 109 -4.75 -1.30 2.17
N ASP A 110 -4.42 -1.17 3.46
CA ASP A 110 -4.72 -2.21 4.45
C ASP A 110 -6.23 -2.46 4.53
N LEU A 111 -7.04 -1.38 4.55
CA LEU A 111 -8.49 -1.48 4.58
C LEU A 111 -9.06 -2.02 3.26
N THR A 112 -8.62 -1.49 2.11
CA THR A 112 -9.13 -1.95 0.81
C THR A 112 -8.79 -3.42 0.56
N SER A 113 -7.62 -3.88 1.01
CA SER A 113 -7.20 -5.28 0.94
C SER A 113 -8.08 -6.15 1.86
N CYS A 114 -8.39 -5.69 3.08
CA CYS A 114 -9.32 -6.39 3.95
C CYS A 114 -10.70 -6.56 3.31
N TYR A 115 -11.23 -5.50 2.70
CA TYR A 115 -12.50 -5.57 1.99
C TYR A 115 -12.44 -6.53 0.79
N ALA A 116 -11.41 -6.41 -0.05
CA ALA A 116 -11.20 -7.26 -1.22
C ALA A 116 -11.17 -8.76 -0.85
N ASN A 117 -10.38 -9.10 0.16
CA ASN A 117 -10.15 -10.48 0.60
C ASN A 117 -11.31 -11.04 1.44
N THR A 118 -12.21 -10.19 1.95
CA THR A 118 -13.41 -10.62 2.69
C THR A 118 -14.58 -10.86 1.74
N ASP A 119 -14.87 -9.88 0.89
CA ASP A 119 -15.96 -9.89 -0.11
C ASP A 119 -15.74 -8.75 -1.12
N GLY A 120 -14.81 -8.93 -2.06
CA GLY A 120 -14.45 -7.91 -3.05
C GLY A 120 -15.63 -7.26 -3.77
N PRO A 121 -16.56 -8.05 -4.37
CA PRO A 121 -17.76 -7.53 -5.01
C PRO A 121 -18.73 -6.83 -4.04
N GLY A 122 -18.82 -7.31 -2.79
CA GLY A 122 -19.69 -6.72 -1.78
C GLY A 122 -19.24 -5.36 -1.25
N TYR A 123 -17.95 -5.02 -1.39
CA TYR A 123 -17.34 -3.79 -0.86
C TYR A 123 -16.79 -2.85 -1.95
N VAL A 124 -17.27 -2.96 -3.19
CA VAL A 124 -16.78 -2.15 -4.32
C VAL A 124 -16.89 -0.66 -4.00
N GLN A 125 -18.04 -0.19 -3.53
CA GLN A 125 -18.28 1.24 -3.31
C GLN A 125 -17.36 1.80 -2.22
N GLU A 126 -17.27 1.12 -1.07
CA GLU A 126 -16.42 1.52 0.05
C GLU A 126 -14.95 1.61 -0.37
N ARG A 127 -14.48 0.66 -1.20
CA ARG A 127 -13.10 0.64 -1.72
C ARG A 127 -12.84 1.78 -2.69
N LEU A 128 -13.77 2.07 -3.60
CA LEU A 128 -13.65 3.19 -4.54
C LEU A 128 -13.63 4.53 -3.79
N GLU A 129 -14.53 4.72 -2.82
CA GLU A 129 -14.64 5.95 -2.03
C GLU A 129 -13.37 6.22 -1.22
N VAL A 130 -12.90 5.24 -0.44
CA VAL A 130 -11.72 5.44 0.41
C VAL A 130 -10.44 5.62 -0.41
N ALA A 131 -10.29 4.91 -1.54
CA ALA A 131 -9.15 5.09 -2.43
C ALA A 131 -9.19 6.47 -3.11
N ALA A 132 -10.36 6.92 -3.57
CA ALA A 132 -10.53 8.25 -4.16
C ALA A 132 -10.25 9.38 -3.16
N GLU A 133 -10.72 9.26 -1.92
CA GLU A 133 -10.45 10.24 -0.86
C GLU A 133 -8.95 10.35 -0.58
N THR A 134 -8.23 9.23 -0.54
CA THR A 134 -6.78 9.23 -0.33
C THR A 134 -6.03 9.80 -1.54
N LEU A 135 -6.41 9.43 -2.76
CA LEU A 135 -5.82 9.97 -3.99
C LEU A 135 -6.05 11.46 -4.17
N ALA A 136 -7.14 12.01 -3.62
CA ALA A 136 -7.36 13.46 -3.62
C ALA A 136 -6.35 14.23 -2.75
N ARG A 137 -5.63 13.55 -1.84
CA ARG A 137 -4.67 14.14 -0.90
C ARG A 137 -3.20 13.93 -1.28
N ILE A 138 -2.94 13.08 -2.27
CA ILE A 138 -1.59 12.74 -2.73
C ILE A 138 -1.44 12.99 -4.23
N ASP A 139 -0.20 12.96 -4.70
CA ASP A 139 0.16 13.11 -6.10
C ASP A 139 1.18 12.01 -6.47
N PRO A 140 1.55 11.85 -7.75
CA PRO A 140 2.48 10.82 -8.19
C PRO A 140 3.87 10.84 -7.54
N SER A 141 4.27 11.92 -6.86
CA SER A 141 5.52 11.96 -6.08
C SER A 141 5.48 11.14 -4.78
N TRP A 142 4.31 10.61 -4.42
CA TRP A 142 4.13 9.76 -3.25
C TRP A 142 4.30 8.28 -3.62
N PRO A 143 5.15 7.52 -2.91
CA PRO A 143 5.33 6.08 -3.19
C PRO A 143 4.02 5.27 -3.14
N CYS A 144 3.07 5.67 -2.29
CA CYS A 144 1.78 4.98 -2.16
C CYS A 144 0.78 5.33 -3.28
N TYR A 145 1.09 6.27 -4.20
CA TYR A 145 0.20 6.63 -5.31
C TYR A 145 -0.15 5.41 -6.18
N GLU A 146 0.86 4.66 -6.66
CA GLU A 146 0.62 3.47 -7.49
C GLU A 146 -0.17 2.40 -6.73
N CYS A 147 0.12 2.20 -5.45
CA CYS A 147 -0.61 1.24 -4.63
C CYS A 147 -2.10 1.61 -4.57
N ILE A 148 -2.44 2.83 -4.15
CA ILE A 148 -3.85 3.23 -3.97
C ILE A 148 -4.58 3.31 -5.32
N SER A 149 -3.93 3.75 -6.39
CA SER A 149 -4.51 3.72 -7.74
C SER A 149 -4.80 2.30 -8.22
N SER A 150 -3.96 1.33 -7.85
CA SER A 150 -4.15 -0.10 -8.12
C SER A 150 -5.28 -0.70 -7.27
N GLU A 151 -5.46 -0.25 -6.03
CA GLU A 151 -6.60 -0.64 -5.17
C GLU A 151 -7.93 -0.19 -5.76
N TYR A 152 -8.02 1.06 -6.24
CA TYR A 152 -9.20 1.58 -6.94
C TYR A 152 -9.52 0.74 -8.19
N ALA A 153 -8.50 0.44 -8.99
CA ALA A 153 -8.64 -0.40 -10.17
C ALA A 153 -9.09 -1.83 -9.82
N SER A 154 -8.59 -2.41 -8.72
CA SER A 154 -9.04 -3.73 -8.25
C SER A 154 -10.52 -3.74 -7.88
N ALA A 155 -11.02 -2.67 -7.24
CA ALA A 155 -12.44 -2.56 -6.91
C ALA A 155 -13.32 -2.48 -8.16
N LEU A 156 -12.88 -1.76 -9.20
CA LEU A 156 -13.57 -1.78 -10.50
C LEU A 156 -13.54 -3.17 -11.15
N SER A 157 -12.42 -3.89 -11.06
CA SER A 157 -12.31 -5.25 -11.59
C SER A 157 -13.23 -6.24 -10.88
N ASP A 158 -13.40 -6.12 -9.57
CA ASP A 158 -14.31 -6.99 -8.79
C ASP A 158 -15.79 -6.73 -9.11
N ASP A 159 -16.09 -5.60 -9.76
CA ASP A 159 -17.41 -5.22 -10.31
C ASP A 159 -17.49 -5.48 -11.83
N GLU A 160 -16.53 -6.23 -12.40
CA GLU A 160 -16.42 -6.56 -13.83
C GLU A 160 -16.33 -5.34 -14.78
N ARG A 161 -16.01 -4.15 -14.25
CA ARG A 161 -15.92 -2.87 -14.99
C ARG A 161 -14.56 -2.71 -15.68
N HIS A 162 -14.13 -3.72 -16.43
CA HIS A 162 -12.78 -3.82 -16.98
C HIS A 162 -12.41 -2.71 -17.98
N GLU A 163 -13.35 -2.16 -18.75
CA GLU A 163 -13.07 -0.99 -19.59
C GLU A 163 -12.77 0.27 -18.74
N GLU A 164 -13.47 0.43 -17.61
CA GLU A 164 -13.20 1.54 -16.68
C GLU A 164 -11.86 1.35 -15.96
N VAL A 165 -11.45 0.11 -15.68
CA VAL A 165 -10.11 -0.19 -15.17
C VAL A 165 -9.04 0.33 -16.13
N LEU A 166 -9.16 0.04 -17.43
CA LEU A 166 -8.21 0.48 -18.43
C LEU A 166 -8.16 2.01 -18.54
N ALA A 167 -9.32 2.67 -18.61
CA ALA A 167 -9.42 4.13 -18.67
C ALA A 167 -8.83 4.79 -17.41
N TRP A 168 -9.15 4.24 -16.23
CA TRP A 168 -8.63 4.72 -14.96
C TRP A 168 -7.11 4.61 -14.91
N LEU A 169 -6.55 3.42 -15.14
CA LEU A 169 -5.11 3.19 -15.06
C LEU A 169 -4.35 4.04 -16.08
N GLN A 170 -4.88 4.22 -17.29
CA GLN A 170 -4.28 5.14 -18.27
C GLN A 170 -4.26 6.59 -17.74
N GLY A 171 -5.38 7.08 -17.18
CA GLY A 171 -5.42 8.42 -16.59
C GLY A 171 -4.46 8.61 -15.41
N GLN A 172 -4.17 7.56 -14.65
CA GLN A 172 -3.17 7.59 -13.58
C GLN A 172 -1.74 7.63 -14.12
N ILE A 173 -1.46 6.95 -15.24
CA ILE A 173 -0.18 7.02 -15.97
C ILE A 173 0.04 8.43 -16.51
N ASP A 174 -0.96 9.00 -17.19
CA ASP A 174 -0.86 10.33 -17.78
C ASP A 174 -0.53 11.38 -16.71
N ARG A 175 -1.21 11.31 -15.56
CA ARG A 175 -0.90 12.15 -14.38
C ARG A 175 0.52 11.97 -13.86
N ALA A 176 1.01 10.74 -13.82
CA ALA A 176 2.37 10.45 -13.35
C ALA A 176 3.42 11.04 -14.31
N VAL A 177 3.20 10.90 -15.62
CA VAL A 177 4.05 11.50 -16.66
C VAL A 177 4.04 13.04 -16.56
N GLU A 178 2.88 13.66 -16.38
CA GLU A 178 2.76 15.11 -16.16
C GLU A 178 3.51 15.58 -14.90
N ALA A 179 3.56 14.74 -13.87
CA ALA A 179 4.33 15.00 -12.64
C ALA A 179 5.83 14.69 -12.77
N GLY A 180 6.30 14.25 -13.94
CA GLY A 180 7.71 13.92 -14.20
C GLY A 180 8.14 12.55 -13.66
N VAL A 181 7.19 11.66 -13.38
CA VAL A 181 7.47 10.26 -13.02
C VAL A 181 7.67 9.48 -14.32
N GLU A 182 8.89 8.98 -14.53
CA GLU A 182 9.27 8.29 -15.77
C GLU A 182 8.66 6.89 -15.90
N ARG A 183 8.29 6.26 -14.77
CA ARG A 183 7.84 4.87 -14.76
C ARG A 183 6.74 4.63 -13.73
N VAL A 184 5.71 3.91 -14.16
CA VAL A 184 4.61 3.41 -13.34
C VAL A 184 4.44 1.94 -13.70
N SER A 185 5.13 1.05 -12.98
CA SER A 185 5.26 -0.36 -13.35
C SER A 185 4.21 -1.27 -12.71
N ARG A 186 3.39 -0.74 -11.79
CA ARG A 186 2.43 -1.54 -11.02
C ARG A 186 1.09 -1.72 -11.74
N PHE A 187 0.93 -1.17 -12.94
CA PHE A 187 -0.35 -1.13 -13.64
C PHE A 187 -0.44 -2.12 -14.81
N GLU A 188 0.69 -2.53 -15.37
CA GLU A 188 0.79 -3.34 -16.59
C GLU A 188 0.06 -4.68 -16.42
N GLU A 189 0.33 -5.40 -15.33
CA GLU A 189 -0.34 -6.67 -15.04
C GLU A 189 -1.86 -6.50 -14.96
N LYS A 190 -2.33 -5.47 -14.24
CA LYS A 190 -3.77 -5.23 -14.06
C LYS A 190 -4.45 -4.78 -15.36
N ARG A 191 -3.76 -4.03 -16.22
CA ARG A 191 -4.22 -3.70 -17.57
C ARG A 191 -4.31 -4.96 -18.44
N ALA A 192 -3.29 -5.82 -18.41
CA ALA A 192 -3.28 -7.07 -19.15
C ALA A 192 -4.41 -8.00 -18.70
N MET A 193 -4.63 -8.18 -17.39
CA MET A 193 -5.74 -8.96 -16.86
C MET A 193 -7.11 -8.43 -17.31
N SER A 194 -7.29 -7.11 -17.29
CA SER A 194 -8.55 -6.47 -17.74
C SER A 194 -8.80 -6.68 -19.23
N LEU A 195 -7.75 -6.59 -20.06
CA LEU A 195 -7.84 -6.90 -21.48
C LEU A 195 -8.19 -8.37 -21.74
N VAL A 196 -7.62 -9.31 -20.98
CA VAL A 196 -7.98 -10.73 -21.08
C VAL A 196 -9.46 -10.93 -20.73
N ALA A 197 -9.97 -10.32 -19.66
CA ALA A 197 -11.37 -10.40 -19.28
C ALA A 197 -12.32 -9.85 -20.36
N LEU A 198 -11.86 -8.86 -21.15
CA LEU A 198 -12.57 -8.29 -22.30
C LEU A 198 -12.41 -9.12 -23.60
N GLY A 199 -11.69 -10.23 -23.58
CA GLY A 199 -11.40 -11.04 -24.77
C GLY A 199 -10.33 -10.45 -25.69
N ARG A 200 -9.58 -9.45 -25.24
CA ARG A 200 -8.55 -8.71 -25.99
C ARG A 200 -7.15 -9.27 -25.71
N ALA A 201 -6.99 -10.59 -25.79
CA ALA A 201 -5.76 -11.28 -25.40
C ALA A 201 -4.51 -10.86 -26.19
N ALA A 202 -4.65 -10.50 -27.46
CA ALA A 202 -3.53 -10.02 -28.28
C ALA A 202 -2.98 -8.67 -27.76
N GLU A 203 -3.85 -7.78 -27.30
CA GLU A 203 -3.44 -6.51 -26.71
C GLU A 203 -2.83 -6.72 -25.32
N ALA A 204 -3.37 -7.66 -24.53
CA ALA A 204 -2.79 -8.04 -23.25
C ALA A 204 -1.36 -8.58 -23.42
N TRP A 205 -1.13 -9.44 -24.42
CA TRP A 205 0.20 -9.96 -24.74
C TRP A 205 1.18 -8.84 -25.10
N ALA A 206 0.77 -7.88 -25.95
CA ALA A 206 1.62 -6.76 -26.33
C ALA A 206 2.08 -5.91 -25.13
N ILE A 207 1.20 -5.69 -24.14
CA ILE A 207 1.58 -4.99 -22.90
C ILE A 207 2.63 -5.78 -22.11
N MET A 208 2.46 -7.09 -21.99
CA MET A 208 3.37 -7.93 -21.20
C MET A 208 4.72 -8.13 -21.87
N GLU A 209 4.77 -8.25 -23.20
CA GLU A 209 6.01 -8.34 -23.97
C GLU A 209 6.84 -7.06 -23.83
N ASP A 210 6.21 -5.90 -23.98
CA ASP A 210 6.84 -4.59 -23.77
C ASP A 210 7.31 -4.40 -22.31
N TYR A 211 6.53 -4.88 -21.34
CA TYR A 211 6.94 -4.91 -19.93
C TYR A 211 8.18 -5.79 -19.69
N GLU A 212 8.23 -7.00 -20.26
CA GLU A 212 9.35 -7.94 -20.12
C GLU A 212 10.64 -7.35 -20.71
N VAL A 213 10.57 -6.78 -21.92
CA VAL A 213 11.71 -6.10 -22.56
C VAL A 213 12.23 -4.97 -21.67
N ARG A 214 11.36 -4.09 -21.17
CA ARG A 214 11.78 -3.00 -20.28
C ARG A 214 12.31 -3.47 -18.93
N SER A 215 11.81 -4.59 -18.40
CA SER A 215 12.26 -5.14 -17.13
C SER A 215 13.67 -5.74 -17.22
N THR A 216 14.04 -6.24 -18.40
CA THR A 216 15.34 -6.85 -18.67
C THR A 216 16.40 -5.85 -19.11
N GLU A 217 16.01 -4.73 -19.74
CA GLU A 217 16.93 -3.64 -20.11
C GLU A 217 17.31 -2.71 -18.94
N GLY A 218 16.55 -2.76 -17.84
CA GLY A 218 16.76 -1.92 -16.65
C GLY A 218 17.45 -2.61 -15.46
N ALA A 219 17.93 -3.85 -15.63
CA ALA A 219 18.70 -4.61 -14.63
C ALA A 219 20.20 -4.63 -14.97
#